data_AF-A0A1Q7M4P3-F1
#
_entry.id   AF-A0A1Q7M4P3-F1
#
_cell.length_a   1.000
_cell.length_b   1.000
_cell.length_c   1.000
_cell.angle_alpha   90.00
_cell.angle_beta   90.00
_cell.angle_gamma   90.00
#
_symmetry.space_group_name_H-M   'P 1'
#
loop_
_entity.id
_entity.type
_entity.pdbx_description
1 polymer ?
#
loop_
_entity_poly.entity_id
_entity_poly.type
_entity_poly.pdbx_seq_one_letter_code
_entity_poly.pdbx_strand_id
1 'polypeptide(L)'
;MQLGGLKIYVHGISPVGGSNRLLTNSGLFALPGQRATVSGTCGYVPALWNAPYGSVVLSRSNGGPIRPVIVAIGEYYTHSMLSLGTSGIVHAEMQTPAQSGWPTVCTRPLDGDQLQYGYPGVEQINLGGAYADLQGEEITPVYQWGDPGATAAVASSIAGAPQITVQSKSDGAIWLPRKLRNGAPISYSLYQYRNIEQTNELASNSVNNGMVCSTFLSWAHLQGGAGYVPAYTYDHALIANAANALFNTVQNACNSGVGFWGGLLRSVSCPFNNVCENAGDQVTNCMAANACATSDNTIWYGVRDDPNATATSISPDRIAGLAPHGVGTTIWSYDQGYHPIAWNAPGPQYGCWY
;
A
#
# COMPACT_ATOMS: atom_id res chain seq x y z
N MET A 1 18.79 -13.58 -16.99
CA MET A 1 19.74 -14.64 -17.38
C MET A 1 19.50 -15.84 -16.45
N GLN A 2 19.13 -17.00 -17.01
CA GLN A 2 18.46 -18.14 -16.34
C GLN A 2 19.38 -19.02 -15.45
N LEU A 3 20.59 -18.56 -15.12
CA LEU A 3 21.62 -19.36 -14.43
C LEU A 3 22.19 -18.72 -13.15
N GLY A 4 21.59 -17.63 -12.66
CA GLY A 4 22.08 -16.91 -11.49
C GLY A 4 22.05 -17.74 -10.21
N GLY A 5 23.20 -17.94 -9.56
CA GLY A 5 23.32 -18.73 -8.32
C GLY A 5 23.33 -20.26 -8.51
N LEU A 6 23.15 -20.76 -9.73
CA LEU A 6 23.36 -22.18 -10.03
C LEU A 6 24.85 -22.51 -9.96
N LYS A 7 25.16 -23.56 -9.22
CA LYS A 7 26.51 -24.11 -9.10
C LYS A 7 26.75 -24.98 -10.33
N ILE A 8 27.62 -24.54 -11.22
CA ILE A 8 28.09 -25.35 -12.35
C ILE A 8 29.41 -25.99 -11.96
N TYR A 9 29.53 -27.29 -12.20
CA TYR A 9 30.79 -28.00 -12.04
C TYR A 9 31.46 -28.09 -13.40
N VAL A 10 32.61 -27.42 -13.55
CA VAL A 10 33.37 -27.42 -14.81
C VAL A 10 34.46 -28.48 -14.70
N HIS A 11 34.32 -29.54 -15.50
CA HIS A 11 35.36 -30.55 -15.70
C HIS A 11 36.16 -30.23 -16.97
N GLY A 12 37.41 -29.83 -16.82
CA GLY A 12 38.36 -29.79 -17.94
C GLY A 12 38.98 -31.17 -18.15
N ILE A 13 38.78 -31.77 -19.33
CA ILE A 13 39.44 -33.02 -19.74
C ILE A 13 40.62 -32.67 -20.64
N SER A 14 41.83 -33.15 -20.32
CA SER A 14 43.01 -32.98 -21.17
C SER A 14 42.83 -33.77 -22.49
N PRO A 15 43.03 -33.16 -23.67
CA PRO A 15 42.93 -33.87 -24.94
C PRO A 15 44.10 -34.84 -25.20
N VAL A 16 45.16 -34.78 -24.37
CA VAL A 16 46.29 -35.72 -24.44
C VAL A 16 45.96 -36.88 -23.51
N GLY A 17 45.48 -37.99 -24.10
CA GLY A 17 44.87 -39.15 -23.44
C GLY A 17 45.70 -39.81 -22.34
N GLY A 18 45.59 -39.29 -21.13
CA GLY A 18 46.09 -39.86 -19.88
C GLY A 18 45.11 -39.61 -18.74
N SER A 19 45.35 -40.23 -17.58
CA SER A 19 44.48 -40.21 -16.39
C SER A 19 43.83 -38.83 -16.17
N ASN A 20 42.50 -38.80 -16.07
CA ASN A 20 41.62 -37.63 -15.90
C ASN A 20 42.02 -36.75 -14.70
N ARG A 21 43.11 -35.99 -14.84
CA ARG A 21 43.53 -35.00 -13.85
C ARG A 21 42.72 -33.73 -14.09
N LEU A 22 42.01 -33.31 -13.04
CA LEU A 22 41.34 -32.00 -13.00
C LEU A 22 42.38 -30.93 -13.34
N LEU A 23 42.13 -30.13 -14.40
CA LEU A 23 42.93 -28.94 -14.68
C LEU A 23 42.85 -27.97 -13.50
N THR A 24 43.87 -27.13 -13.29
CA THR A 24 44.01 -26.21 -12.14
C THR A 24 42.83 -25.24 -11.92
N ASN A 25 41.95 -25.08 -12.91
CA ASN A 25 40.73 -24.28 -12.84
C ASN A 25 39.43 -25.11 -12.98
N SER A 26 39.49 -26.41 -12.75
CA SER A 26 38.30 -27.25 -12.65
C SER A 26 37.74 -27.14 -11.23
N GLY A 27 36.42 -27.00 -11.12
CA GLY A 27 35.82 -26.74 -9.83
C GLY A 27 34.37 -26.30 -9.95
N LEU A 28 33.81 -25.96 -8.80
CA LEU A 28 32.43 -25.54 -8.68
C LEU A 28 32.38 -24.01 -8.76
N PHE A 29 31.84 -23.48 -9.85
CA PHE A 29 31.70 -22.05 -10.10
C PHE A 29 30.23 -21.65 -9.92
N ALA A 30 30.00 -20.49 -9.33
CA ALA A 30 28.68 -19.89 -9.26
C ALA A 30 28.66 -18.68 -10.19
N LEU A 31 27.67 -18.63 -11.09
CA LEU A 31 27.43 -17.43 -11.87
C LEU A 31 26.82 -16.35 -10.95
N PRO A 32 27.30 -15.09 -11.00
CA PRO A 32 26.70 -14.00 -10.23
C PRO A 32 25.22 -13.87 -10.64
N GLY A 33 24.33 -14.34 -9.78
CA GLY A 33 22.89 -14.14 -9.93
C GLY A 33 22.50 -12.86 -9.24
N GLN A 34 21.82 -11.97 -9.96
CA GLN A 34 21.16 -10.83 -9.35
C GLN A 34 19.94 -11.35 -8.57
N ARG A 35 20.07 -11.41 -7.24
CA ARG A 35 18.97 -11.81 -6.34
C ARG A 35 18.05 -10.63 -6.09
N ALA A 36 16.78 -10.90 -5.87
CA ALA A 36 15.86 -9.88 -5.38
C ALA A 36 16.31 -9.43 -3.98
N THR A 37 16.27 -8.12 -3.72
CA THR A 37 16.68 -7.53 -2.44
C THR A 37 15.78 -6.36 -2.08
N VAL A 38 15.59 -6.14 -0.78
CA VAL A 38 14.90 -4.97 -0.23
C VAL A 38 15.87 -4.21 0.67
N SER A 39 15.84 -2.89 0.59
CA SER A 39 16.58 -1.97 1.45
C SER A 39 15.66 -0.81 1.82
N GLY A 40 15.01 -0.92 2.97
CA GLY A 40 13.94 -0.01 3.36
C GLY A 40 12.81 -0.04 2.33
N THR A 41 12.50 1.12 1.77
CA THR A 41 11.43 1.36 0.81
C THR A 41 11.90 1.22 -0.65
N CYS A 42 13.14 0.80 -0.85
CA CYS A 42 13.72 0.52 -2.15
C CYS A 42 13.90 -0.98 -2.33
N GLY A 43 13.66 -1.44 -3.55
CA GLY A 43 13.74 -2.85 -3.88
C GLY A 43 14.31 -3.08 -5.26
N TYR A 44 14.82 -4.28 -5.40
CA TYR A 44 15.41 -4.77 -6.61
C TYR A 44 14.85 -6.15 -6.89
N VAL A 45 14.40 -6.38 -8.11
CA VAL A 45 13.96 -7.70 -8.55
C VAL A 45 14.55 -8.09 -9.90
N PRO A 46 14.95 -9.36 -10.08
CA PRO A 46 15.15 -9.90 -11.42
C PRO A 46 13.77 -10.03 -12.07
N ALA A 47 13.36 -9.04 -12.88
CA ALA A 47 11.97 -8.89 -13.28
C ALA A 47 11.43 -10.14 -13.97
N LEU A 48 10.42 -10.70 -13.33
CA LEU A 48 9.14 -11.02 -13.93
C LEU A 48 8.11 -10.90 -12.84
N TRP A 49 6.88 -10.69 -13.28
CA TRP A 49 5.73 -10.47 -12.44
C TRP A 49 4.57 -11.18 -13.13
N ASN A 50 3.91 -12.09 -12.41
CA ASN A 50 2.85 -12.92 -12.97
C ASN A 50 1.45 -12.30 -12.86
N ALA A 51 1.27 -11.19 -12.15
CA ALA A 51 -0.03 -10.53 -12.13
C ALA A 51 -0.29 -9.86 -13.50
N PRO A 52 -1.38 -10.23 -14.20
CA PRO A 52 -1.66 -9.72 -15.53
C PRO A 52 -1.92 -8.22 -15.54
N TYR A 53 -1.73 -7.59 -16.71
CA TYR A 53 -2.07 -6.19 -16.92
C TYR A 53 -3.57 -5.96 -16.63
N GLY A 54 -3.89 -5.05 -15.71
CA GLY A 54 -5.26 -4.79 -15.27
C GLY A 54 -5.73 -5.59 -14.07
N SER A 55 -5.00 -6.61 -13.62
CA SER A 55 -5.36 -7.35 -12.40
C SER A 55 -5.28 -6.46 -11.16
N VAL A 56 -6.08 -6.78 -10.15
CA VAL A 56 -5.92 -6.22 -8.80
C VAL A 56 -4.98 -7.12 -8.00
N VAL A 57 -3.97 -6.53 -7.39
CA VAL A 57 -3.11 -7.18 -6.40
C VAL A 57 -3.70 -6.90 -5.04
N LEU A 58 -3.84 -7.93 -4.22
CA LEU A 58 -4.36 -7.83 -2.87
C LEU A 58 -3.31 -8.35 -1.90
N SER A 59 -3.13 -7.62 -0.81
CA SER A 59 -2.19 -8.02 0.21
C SER A 59 -2.68 -7.57 1.58
N ARG A 60 -2.13 -8.23 2.59
CA ARG A 60 -2.46 -7.97 3.98
C ARG A 60 -1.20 -7.59 4.74
N SER A 61 -1.18 -6.40 5.32
CA SER A 61 -0.03 -5.90 6.04
C SER A 61 0.27 -6.76 7.25
N ASN A 62 1.55 -6.97 7.50
CA ASN A 62 2.11 -7.55 8.71
C ASN A 62 2.13 -6.53 9.86
N GLY A 63 1.99 -5.23 9.56
CA GLY A 63 2.05 -4.14 10.52
C GLY A 63 1.07 -3.00 10.23
N GLY A 64 1.49 -1.79 10.58
CA GLY A 64 0.73 -0.56 10.31
C GLY A 64 -0.50 -0.31 11.21
N PRO A 65 -0.96 0.94 11.30
CA PRO A 65 -2.14 1.31 12.09
C PRO A 65 -3.46 0.85 11.45
N ILE A 66 -3.46 0.53 10.16
CA ILE A 66 -4.68 0.19 9.40
C ILE A 66 -5.08 -1.28 9.56
N ARG A 67 -4.14 -2.20 9.71
CA ARG A 67 -4.47 -3.63 9.84
C ARG A 67 -5.46 -3.91 10.98
N PRO A 68 -5.31 -3.35 12.20
CA PRO A 68 -6.28 -3.57 13.27
C PRO A 68 -7.66 -2.96 12.98
N VAL A 69 -7.73 -1.86 12.22
CA VAL A 69 -8.99 -1.25 11.74
C VAL A 69 -9.73 -2.22 10.83
N ILE A 70 -9.03 -2.75 9.80
CA ILE A 70 -9.57 -3.71 8.84
C ILE A 70 -10.07 -4.98 9.55
N VAL A 71 -9.31 -5.49 10.53
CA VAL A 71 -9.74 -6.64 11.34
C VAL A 71 -10.99 -6.32 12.18
N ALA A 72 -11.04 -5.13 12.79
CA ALA A 72 -12.15 -4.74 13.65
C ALA A 72 -13.49 -4.62 12.89
N ILE A 73 -13.44 -4.35 11.58
CA ILE A 73 -14.61 -4.32 10.70
C ILE A 73 -14.90 -5.67 10.02
N GLY A 74 -14.14 -6.72 10.35
CA GLY A 74 -14.36 -8.09 9.85
C GLY A 74 -13.74 -8.38 8.47
N GLU A 75 -12.84 -7.53 7.99
CA GLU A 75 -12.22 -7.64 6.66
C GLU A 75 -10.80 -8.23 6.77
N TYR A 76 -10.26 -8.70 5.64
CA TYR A 76 -8.98 -9.39 5.57
C TYR A 76 -7.84 -8.56 4.96
N TYR A 77 -8.00 -8.09 3.72
CA TYR A 77 -6.95 -7.40 2.97
C TYR A 77 -6.87 -5.92 3.37
N THR A 78 -5.65 -5.41 3.51
CA THR A 78 -5.39 -4.00 3.89
C THR A 78 -4.99 -3.16 2.69
N HIS A 79 -4.43 -3.80 1.66
CA HIS A 79 -3.94 -3.14 0.46
C HIS A 79 -4.54 -3.75 -0.80
N SER A 80 -4.78 -2.88 -1.77
CA SER A 80 -5.22 -3.25 -3.11
C SER A 80 -4.51 -2.36 -4.15
N MET A 81 -3.87 -2.96 -5.14
CA MET A 81 -3.07 -2.23 -6.14
C MET A 81 -3.51 -2.60 -7.55
N LEU A 82 -3.39 -1.68 -8.49
CA LEU A 82 -3.66 -1.95 -9.90
C LEU A 82 -2.37 -2.43 -10.57
N SER A 83 -2.37 -3.64 -11.14
CA SER A 83 -1.22 -4.11 -11.90
C SER A 83 -1.15 -3.49 -13.29
N LEU A 84 0.03 -2.99 -13.65
CA LEU A 84 0.39 -2.61 -15.01
C LEU A 84 1.27 -3.68 -15.67
N GLY A 85 1.09 -4.95 -15.27
CA GLY A 85 1.90 -6.06 -15.73
C GLY A 85 3.39 -5.85 -15.42
N THR A 86 4.25 -6.04 -16.41
CA THR A 86 5.71 -5.90 -16.23
C THR A 86 6.19 -4.46 -16.05
N SER A 87 5.30 -3.48 -16.23
CA SER A 87 5.61 -2.05 -16.04
C SER A 87 5.52 -1.60 -14.58
N GLY A 88 4.98 -2.44 -13.69
CA GLY A 88 4.82 -2.12 -12.27
C GLY A 88 3.38 -2.16 -11.79
N ILE A 89 3.08 -1.37 -10.77
CA ILE A 89 1.75 -1.22 -10.20
C ILE A 89 1.41 0.26 -10.01
N VAL A 90 0.13 0.57 -9.84
CA VAL A 90 -0.34 1.84 -9.29
C VAL A 90 -0.95 1.57 -7.93
N HIS A 91 -0.44 2.27 -6.92
CA HIS A 91 -0.86 2.10 -5.53
C HIS A 91 -1.13 3.45 -4.89
N ALA A 92 -2.03 3.48 -3.91
CA ALA A 92 -2.29 4.65 -3.09
C ALA A 92 -1.85 4.34 -1.67
N GLU A 93 -0.83 5.06 -1.19
CA GLU A 93 -0.28 4.85 0.15
C GLU A 93 0.25 6.14 0.77
N MET A 94 0.56 6.08 2.07
CA MET A 94 1.08 7.18 2.84
C MET A 94 2.37 6.77 3.56
N GLN A 95 3.42 7.55 3.34
CA GLN A 95 4.60 7.59 4.17
C GLN A 95 4.26 8.02 5.59
N THR A 96 4.88 7.41 6.59
CA THR A 96 4.84 7.86 8.00
C THR A 96 5.02 9.38 8.12
N PRO A 97 4.00 10.11 8.61
CA PRO A 97 4.08 11.54 8.91
C PRO A 97 5.25 11.90 9.84
N ALA A 98 5.84 13.06 9.60
CA ALA A 98 6.87 13.63 10.46
C ALA A 98 6.31 14.01 11.85
N GLN A 99 7.22 14.14 12.80
CA GLN A 99 6.92 14.72 14.11
C GLN A 99 6.72 16.23 13.99
N SER A 100 5.76 16.79 14.75
CA SER A 100 5.68 18.23 14.97
C SER A 100 6.93 18.79 15.67
N GLY A 101 7.17 20.09 15.48
CA GLY A 101 8.20 20.83 16.22
C GLY A 101 7.85 21.06 17.70
N TRP A 102 8.85 21.41 18.51
CA TRP A 102 8.65 21.84 19.89
C TRP A 102 8.06 23.28 19.95
N PRO A 103 7.12 23.59 20.86
CA PRO A 103 6.50 22.73 21.87
C PRO A 103 5.25 21.97 21.38
N THR A 104 4.84 22.18 20.13
CA THR A 104 3.60 21.63 19.55
C THR A 104 3.53 20.10 19.63
N VAL A 105 4.65 19.40 19.52
CA VAL A 105 4.70 17.92 19.67
C VAL A 105 4.03 17.40 20.95
N CYS A 106 3.99 18.19 22.02
CA CYS A 106 3.36 17.74 23.26
C CYS A 106 1.84 17.63 23.17
N THR A 107 1.20 18.47 22.37
CA THR A 107 -0.26 18.48 22.23
C THR A 107 -0.70 17.91 20.89
N ARG A 108 0.08 18.12 19.83
CA ARG A 108 -0.14 17.61 18.48
C ARG A 108 1.13 16.92 17.98
N PRO A 109 1.33 15.64 18.30
CA PRO A 109 2.61 14.95 18.09
C PRO A 109 3.05 14.84 16.63
N LEU A 110 2.09 14.70 15.71
CA LEU A 110 2.35 14.49 14.29
C LEU A 110 2.09 15.77 13.49
N ASP A 111 2.82 15.91 12.38
CA ASP A 111 2.55 16.92 11.37
C ASP A 111 1.14 16.72 10.81
N GLY A 112 0.27 17.70 11.05
CA GLY A 112 -1.15 17.61 10.71
C GLY A 112 -1.37 17.64 9.20
N ASP A 113 -0.56 18.38 8.46
CA ASP A 113 -0.69 18.49 7.01
C ASP A 113 -0.25 17.20 6.34
N GLN A 114 0.84 16.58 6.80
CA GLN A 114 1.28 15.28 6.28
C GLN A 114 0.28 14.16 6.60
N LEU A 115 -0.38 14.23 7.75
CA LEU A 115 -1.43 13.27 8.12
C LEU A 115 -2.71 13.51 7.31
N GLN A 116 -3.03 14.78 7.00
CA GLN A 116 -4.24 15.19 6.28
C GLN A 116 -4.14 14.99 4.75
N TYR A 117 -2.97 15.24 4.19
CA TYR A 117 -2.68 15.22 2.74
C TYR A 117 -1.71 14.09 2.37
N GLY A 118 -1.76 12.98 3.12
CA GLY A 118 -0.86 11.82 3.03
C GLY A 118 -0.07 11.72 1.72
N TYR A 119 1.25 11.79 1.83
CA TYR A 119 2.19 11.68 0.72
C TYR A 119 2.74 10.26 0.68
N PRO A 120 2.87 9.60 -0.49
CA PRO A 120 2.76 10.11 -1.86
C PRO A 120 1.34 10.08 -2.44
N GLY A 121 0.36 9.46 -1.76
CA GLY A 121 -0.96 9.25 -2.38
C GLY A 121 -0.88 8.27 -3.53
N VAL A 122 -1.56 8.55 -4.65
CA VAL A 122 -1.59 7.63 -5.79
C VAL A 122 -0.35 7.78 -6.67
N GLU A 123 0.50 6.76 -6.68
CA GLU A 123 1.72 6.70 -7.47
C GLU A 123 1.83 5.44 -8.31
N GLN A 124 2.53 5.56 -9.42
CA GLN A 124 2.93 4.43 -10.25
C GLN A 124 4.36 4.03 -9.89
N ILE A 125 4.55 2.82 -9.36
CA ILE A 125 5.84 2.28 -8.96
C ILE A 125 6.21 1.10 -9.84
N ASN A 126 7.50 0.99 -10.17
CA ASN A 126 8.01 -0.12 -10.97
C ASN A 126 8.08 -1.42 -10.12
N LEU A 127 8.49 -2.53 -10.72
CA LEU A 127 8.52 -3.83 -10.04
C LEU A 127 9.52 -3.91 -8.88
N GLY A 128 10.59 -3.10 -8.89
CA GLY A 128 11.52 -3.02 -7.76
C GLY A 128 10.88 -2.37 -6.53
N GLY A 129 10.18 -1.24 -6.74
CA GLY A 129 9.40 -0.58 -5.67
C GLY A 129 8.24 -1.45 -5.18
N ALA A 130 7.47 -2.04 -6.10
CA ALA A 130 6.39 -2.96 -5.77
C ALA A 130 6.87 -4.17 -4.95
N TYR A 131 8.07 -4.69 -5.23
CA TYR A 131 8.65 -5.77 -4.44
C TYR A 131 9.07 -5.32 -3.04
N ALA A 132 9.64 -4.12 -2.90
CA ALA A 132 10.00 -3.57 -1.60
C ALA A 132 8.78 -3.48 -0.69
N ASP A 133 7.69 -2.94 -1.23
CA ASP A 133 6.40 -2.81 -0.57
C ASP A 133 5.82 -4.19 -0.20
N LEU A 134 5.59 -5.05 -1.21
CA LEU A 134 4.93 -6.35 -1.04
C LEU A 134 5.73 -7.41 -0.28
N GLN A 135 7.05 -7.29 -0.16
CA GLN A 135 7.89 -8.25 0.58
C GLN A 135 8.41 -7.69 1.91
N GLY A 136 8.48 -6.36 2.04
CA GLY A 136 8.89 -5.71 3.27
C GLY A 136 7.80 -5.77 4.35
N GLU A 137 6.52 -5.69 3.94
CA GLU A 137 5.45 -5.37 4.88
C GLU A 137 4.20 -6.25 4.78
N GLU A 138 4.13 -7.23 3.88
CA GLU A 138 2.86 -7.92 3.55
C GLU A 138 2.89 -9.46 3.71
N ILE A 139 1.74 -10.05 4.03
CA ILE A 139 1.44 -11.48 3.94
C ILE A 139 1.27 -11.84 2.46
N THR A 140 1.72 -13.05 2.06
CA THR A 140 1.77 -13.57 0.69
C THR A 140 0.74 -12.91 -0.25
N PRO A 141 1.17 -11.93 -1.07
CA PRO A 141 0.26 -11.19 -1.92
C PRO A 141 -0.30 -12.06 -3.02
N VAL A 142 -1.52 -11.75 -3.41
CA VAL A 142 -2.27 -12.47 -4.44
C VAL A 142 -2.75 -11.49 -5.50
N TYR A 143 -3.23 -12.00 -6.63
CA TYR A 143 -3.97 -11.20 -7.59
C TYR A 143 -5.30 -11.82 -7.99
N GLN A 144 -6.20 -10.98 -8.48
CA GLN A 144 -7.41 -11.35 -9.19
C GLN A 144 -7.45 -10.61 -10.51
N TRP A 145 -7.76 -11.31 -11.61
CA TRP A 145 -7.75 -10.72 -12.94
C TRP A 145 -9.15 -10.47 -13.52
N GLY A 146 -10.18 -11.23 -13.14
CA GLY A 146 -11.54 -10.99 -13.65
C GLY A 146 -11.64 -11.06 -15.18
N ASP A 147 -12.43 -10.18 -15.80
CA ASP A 147 -12.53 -10.07 -17.27
C ASP A 147 -11.28 -9.39 -17.88
N PRO A 148 -10.50 -10.06 -18.76
CA PRO A 148 -9.25 -9.52 -19.29
C PRO A 148 -9.41 -8.24 -20.12
N GLY A 149 -10.52 -8.06 -20.84
CA GLY A 149 -10.75 -6.89 -21.68
C GLY A 149 -11.05 -5.65 -20.84
N ALA A 150 -11.98 -5.78 -19.89
CA ALA A 150 -12.37 -4.71 -19.00
C ALA A 150 -11.23 -4.32 -18.05
N THR A 151 -10.50 -5.29 -17.50
CA THR A 151 -9.37 -5.00 -16.61
C THR A 151 -8.23 -4.31 -17.34
N ALA A 152 -7.91 -4.73 -18.57
CA ALA A 152 -6.93 -4.04 -19.40
C ALA A 152 -7.35 -2.62 -19.78
N ALA A 153 -8.65 -2.37 -20.00
CA ALA A 153 -9.17 -1.02 -20.24
C ALA A 153 -8.97 -0.11 -19.01
N VAL A 154 -9.26 -0.62 -17.80
CA VAL A 154 -9.00 0.09 -16.54
C VAL A 154 -7.52 0.44 -16.39
N ALA A 155 -6.62 -0.53 -16.55
CA ALA A 155 -5.18 -0.26 -16.45
C ALA A 155 -4.68 0.70 -17.54
N SER A 156 -5.18 0.60 -18.77
CA SER A 156 -4.79 1.53 -19.85
C SER A 156 -5.23 2.96 -19.57
N SER A 157 -6.45 3.14 -19.05
CA SER A 157 -6.96 4.45 -18.64
C SER A 157 -6.06 5.09 -17.58
N ILE A 158 -5.68 4.32 -16.55
CA ILE A 158 -4.83 4.83 -15.47
C ILE A 158 -3.37 5.02 -15.88
N ALA A 159 -2.83 4.13 -16.71
CA ALA A 159 -1.48 4.28 -17.24
C ALA A 159 -1.35 5.58 -18.05
N GLY A 160 -2.37 5.92 -18.85
CA GLY A 160 -2.44 7.15 -19.64
C GLY A 160 -2.99 8.39 -18.89
N ALA A 161 -3.43 8.24 -17.64
CA ALA A 161 -4.03 9.34 -16.89
C ALA A 161 -3.02 10.48 -16.64
N PRO A 162 -3.48 11.75 -16.55
CA PRO A 162 -2.61 12.88 -16.24
C PRO A 162 -1.80 12.64 -14.96
N GLN A 163 -0.54 13.01 -15.01
CA GLN A 163 0.42 12.79 -13.93
C GLN A 163 1.45 13.91 -13.85
N ILE A 164 2.01 14.10 -12.67
CA ILE A 164 3.29 14.79 -12.49
C ILE A 164 4.36 13.78 -12.10
N THR A 165 5.62 14.14 -12.24
CA THR A 165 6.72 13.31 -11.77
C THR A 165 7.39 13.98 -10.58
N VAL A 166 7.61 13.22 -9.51
CA VAL A 166 8.35 13.67 -8.33
C VAL A 166 9.55 12.76 -8.10
N GLN A 167 10.57 13.26 -7.41
CA GLN A 167 11.66 12.39 -6.95
C GLN A 167 11.19 11.58 -5.74
N SER A 168 11.64 10.33 -5.67
CA SER A 168 11.49 9.52 -4.47
C SER A 168 12.28 10.15 -3.32
N LYS A 169 11.65 10.25 -2.14
CA LYS A 169 12.28 10.63 -0.88
C LYS A 169 13.24 9.56 -0.38
N SER A 170 13.01 8.31 -0.78
CA SER A 170 13.85 7.16 -0.46
C SER A 170 15.14 7.14 -1.28
N ASP A 171 15.04 7.48 -2.58
CA ASP A 171 16.18 7.62 -3.48
C ASP A 171 15.92 8.72 -4.51
N GLY A 172 16.61 9.86 -4.36
CA GLY A 172 16.43 11.03 -5.23
C GLY A 172 16.80 10.81 -6.70
N ALA A 173 17.43 9.68 -7.06
CA ALA A 173 17.67 9.29 -8.45
C ALA A 173 16.42 8.67 -9.11
N ILE A 174 15.45 8.21 -8.32
CA ILE A 174 14.22 7.58 -8.80
C ILE A 174 13.13 8.64 -8.96
N TRP A 175 12.49 8.62 -10.12
CA TRP A 175 11.39 9.51 -10.47
C TRP A 175 10.08 8.74 -10.53
N LEU A 176 9.11 9.16 -9.72
CA LEU A 176 7.83 8.50 -9.52
C LEU A 176 6.69 9.31 -10.16
N PRO A 177 5.91 8.73 -11.08
CA PRO A 177 4.69 9.36 -11.57
C PRO A 177 3.60 9.37 -10.49
N ARG A 178 3.11 10.55 -10.13
CA ARG A 178 1.95 10.77 -9.27
C ARG A 178 0.73 11.12 -10.09
N LYS A 179 -0.35 10.36 -9.92
CA LYS A 179 -1.57 10.55 -10.68
C LYS A 179 -2.31 11.81 -10.23
N LEU A 180 -2.94 12.49 -11.18
CA LEU A 180 -3.72 13.68 -10.94
C LEU A 180 -5.22 13.36 -11.02
N ARG A 181 -5.97 14.05 -10.17
CA ARG A 181 -7.43 14.18 -10.26
C ARG A 181 -7.76 15.65 -10.09
N ASN A 182 -8.68 16.16 -10.91
CA ASN A 182 -9.08 17.57 -10.89
C ASN A 182 -7.87 18.55 -11.01
N GLY A 183 -6.84 18.16 -11.76
CA GLY A 183 -5.64 18.97 -12.00
C GLY A 183 -4.62 18.99 -10.84
N ALA A 184 -4.89 18.30 -9.73
CA ALA A 184 -3.98 18.23 -8.58
C ALA A 184 -3.56 16.79 -8.28
N PRO A 185 -2.38 16.56 -7.65
CA PRO A 185 -1.98 15.24 -7.19
C PRO A 185 -3.03 14.62 -6.27
N ILE A 186 -3.27 13.32 -6.43
CA ILE A 186 -4.17 12.58 -5.54
C ILE A 186 -3.41 12.30 -4.25
N SER A 187 -3.93 12.80 -3.13
CA SER A 187 -3.37 12.56 -1.80
C SER A 187 -3.83 11.22 -1.25
N TYR A 188 -3.12 10.67 -0.27
CA TYR A 188 -3.66 9.63 0.59
C TYR A 188 -4.47 10.27 1.72
N SER A 189 -5.70 9.84 1.94
CA SER A 189 -6.55 10.40 3.00
C SER A 189 -7.11 9.31 3.89
N LEU A 190 -6.75 9.33 5.17
CA LEU A 190 -7.29 8.40 6.17
C LEU A 190 -8.82 8.51 6.29
N TYR A 191 -9.38 9.70 6.05
CA TYR A 191 -10.82 9.92 6.12
C TYR A 191 -11.61 9.05 5.13
N GLN A 192 -10.99 8.68 4.00
CA GLN A 192 -11.60 7.82 2.99
C GLN A 192 -11.90 6.39 3.49
N TYR A 193 -11.25 5.92 4.57
CA TYR A 193 -11.64 4.67 5.22
C TYR A 193 -13.04 4.74 5.85
N ARG A 194 -13.44 5.92 6.34
CA ARG A 194 -14.77 6.12 6.92
C ARG A 194 -15.79 6.55 5.88
N ASN A 195 -15.44 7.50 5.02
CA ASN A 195 -16.37 8.05 4.04
C ASN A 195 -15.65 8.25 2.71
N ILE A 196 -16.11 7.56 1.67
CA ILE A 196 -15.53 7.66 0.33
C ILE A 196 -15.80 9.00 -0.36
N GLU A 197 -16.72 9.83 0.16
CA GLU A 197 -17.04 11.16 -0.39
C GLU A 197 -17.37 11.11 -1.88
N GLN A 198 -18.09 10.05 -2.25
CA GLN A 198 -18.51 9.77 -3.62
C GLN A 198 -17.35 9.59 -4.60
N THR A 199 -16.11 9.32 -4.17
CA THR A 199 -14.95 9.15 -5.07
C THR A 199 -15.15 8.11 -6.17
N ASN A 200 -16.10 7.20 -5.96
CA ASN A 200 -16.58 6.23 -6.92
C ASN A 200 -17.56 6.79 -7.98
N GLU A 201 -17.86 8.09 -8.00
CA GLU A 201 -18.78 8.77 -8.92
C GLU A 201 -18.06 9.75 -9.88
N LEU A 202 -18.72 10.11 -10.99
CA LEU A 202 -18.14 11.00 -12.02
C LEU A 202 -17.96 12.44 -11.53
N ALA A 203 -18.88 12.92 -10.71
CA ALA A 203 -18.85 14.26 -10.12
C ALA A 203 -18.59 14.14 -8.62
N SER A 204 -17.32 13.91 -8.25
CA SER A 204 -16.93 13.83 -6.84
C SER A 204 -15.74 14.70 -6.50
N ASN A 205 -15.83 15.29 -5.31
CA ASN A 205 -14.78 16.05 -4.65
C ASN A 205 -14.55 15.44 -3.27
N SER A 206 -13.68 14.44 -3.21
CA SER A 206 -13.11 13.98 -1.94
C SER A 206 -12.37 15.13 -1.25
N VAL A 207 -12.47 15.19 0.06
CA VAL A 207 -11.64 16.06 0.88
C VAL A 207 -10.18 15.86 0.51
N ASN A 208 -9.46 16.98 0.35
CA ASN A 208 -8.03 17.00 0.04
C ASN A 208 -7.63 16.24 -1.23
N ASN A 209 -8.58 16.04 -2.16
CA ASN A 209 -8.39 15.19 -3.34
C ASN A 209 -7.91 13.77 -2.96
N GLY A 210 -8.32 13.30 -1.78
CA GLY A 210 -7.76 12.12 -1.14
C GLY A 210 -8.38 10.81 -1.58
N MET A 211 -7.56 9.75 -1.65
CA MET A 211 -7.99 8.36 -1.86
C MET A 211 -7.15 7.41 -1.02
N VAL A 212 -7.75 6.31 -0.57
CA VAL A 212 -7.02 5.11 -0.17
C VAL A 212 -6.95 4.12 -1.34
N CYS A 213 -6.17 3.06 -1.18
CA CYS A 213 -5.86 2.10 -2.24
C CYS A 213 -7.11 1.49 -2.92
N SER A 214 -8.14 1.14 -2.15
CA SER A 214 -9.40 0.57 -2.64
C SER A 214 -10.33 1.61 -3.27
N THR A 215 -10.41 2.81 -2.71
CA THR A 215 -11.19 3.91 -3.31
C THR A 215 -10.57 4.39 -4.62
N PHE A 216 -9.24 4.33 -4.73
CA PHE A 216 -8.53 4.55 -5.99
C PHE A 216 -8.93 3.51 -7.05
N LEU A 217 -8.98 2.22 -6.70
CA LEU A 217 -9.42 1.19 -7.65
C LEU A 217 -10.88 1.36 -8.07
N SER A 218 -11.75 1.80 -7.16
CA SER A 218 -13.12 2.16 -7.52
C SER A 218 -13.19 3.34 -8.48
N TRP A 219 -12.36 4.37 -8.27
CA TRP A 219 -12.26 5.49 -9.21
C TRP A 219 -11.70 5.02 -10.56
N ALA A 220 -10.68 4.17 -10.55
CA ALA A 220 -10.10 3.59 -11.76
C ALA A 220 -11.09 2.73 -12.55
N HIS A 221 -11.96 1.99 -11.87
CA HIS A 221 -13.05 1.23 -12.47
C HIS A 221 -13.98 2.13 -13.30
N LEU A 222 -14.34 3.30 -12.75
CA LEU A 222 -15.14 4.29 -13.44
C LEU A 222 -14.39 4.95 -14.61
N GLN A 223 -13.14 5.35 -14.41
CA GLN A 223 -12.30 5.96 -15.47
C GLN A 223 -12.01 4.99 -16.63
N GLY A 224 -11.96 3.69 -16.34
CA GLY A 224 -11.79 2.64 -17.34
C GLY A 224 -13.06 2.24 -18.07
N GLY A 225 -14.21 2.83 -17.74
CA GLY A 225 -15.50 2.46 -18.32
C GLY A 225 -16.07 1.13 -17.84
N ALA A 226 -15.51 0.54 -16.76
CA ALA A 226 -16.00 -0.71 -16.19
C ALA A 226 -17.26 -0.51 -15.31
N GLY A 227 -17.68 0.73 -15.09
CA GLY A 227 -18.92 1.09 -14.40
C GLY A 227 -18.70 1.48 -12.94
N TYR A 228 -19.81 1.70 -12.23
CA TYR A 228 -19.81 2.13 -10.84
C TYR A 228 -19.55 0.95 -9.90
N VAL A 229 -18.61 1.12 -8.95
CA VAL A 229 -18.45 0.18 -7.82
C VAL A 229 -19.24 0.74 -6.64
N PRO A 230 -20.32 0.09 -6.19
CA PRO A 230 -21.10 0.59 -5.05
C PRO A 230 -20.26 0.59 -3.77
N ALA A 231 -20.43 1.58 -2.91
CA ALA A 231 -19.84 1.57 -1.57
C ALA A 231 -20.58 0.58 -0.64
N TYR A 232 -19.94 0.18 0.45
CA TYR A 232 -20.54 -0.59 1.53
C TYR A 232 -20.68 0.28 2.77
N THR A 233 -21.82 0.14 3.46
CA THR A 233 -22.08 0.85 4.71
C THR A 233 -21.87 -0.08 5.88
N TYR A 234 -20.86 0.23 6.69
CA TYR A 234 -20.59 -0.43 7.97
C TYR A 234 -21.45 0.20 9.06
N ASP A 235 -21.94 -0.64 9.96
CA ASP A 235 -22.74 -0.20 11.10
C ASP A 235 -21.88 0.47 12.19
N HIS A 236 -22.58 1.11 13.12
CA HIS A 236 -21.97 1.81 14.24
C HIS A 236 -21.04 0.91 15.08
N ALA A 237 -21.43 -0.33 15.34
CA ALA A 237 -20.66 -1.23 16.21
C ALA A 237 -19.27 -1.53 15.63
N LEU A 238 -19.20 -1.79 14.32
CA LEU A 238 -17.93 -2.00 13.63
C LEU A 238 -17.07 -0.74 13.64
N ILE A 239 -17.67 0.44 13.48
CA ILE A 239 -16.94 1.72 13.47
C ILE A 239 -16.39 2.06 14.85
N ALA A 240 -17.17 1.85 15.90
CA ALA A 240 -16.71 2.07 17.27
C ALA A 240 -15.52 1.15 17.59
N ASN A 241 -15.58 -0.12 17.18
CA ASN A 241 -14.48 -1.06 17.30
C ASN A 241 -13.24 -0.62 16.50
N ALA A 242 -13.45 -0.17 15.27
CA ALA A 242 -12.40 0.31 14.38
C ALA A 242 -11.68 1.54 14.93
N ALA A 243 -12.43 2.53 15.45
CA ALA A 243 -11.88 3.74 16.06
C ALA A 243 -11.04 3.41 17.31
N ASN A 244 -11.56 2.56 18.20
CA ASN A 244 -10.80 2.08 19.36
C ASN A 244 -9.55 1.30 18.95
N ALA A 245 -9.64 0.44 17.93
CA ALA A 245 -8.51 -0.33 17.42
C ALA A 245 -7.40 0.57 16.86
N LEU A 246 -7.77 1.63 16.12
CA LEU A 246 -6.83 2.61 15.59
C LEU A 246 -6.11 3.35 16.72
N PHE A 247 -6.88 3.95 17.64
CA PHE A 247 -6.34 4.67 18.80
C PHE A 247 -5.37 3.79 19.57
N ASN A 248 -5.80 2.59 19.97
CA ASN A 248 -5.00 1.68 20.78
C ASN A 248 -3.72 1.25 20.04
N THR A 249 -3.81 0.98 18.74
CA THR A 249 -2.65 0.57 17.95
C THR A 249 -1.60 1.68 17.87
N VAL A 250 -2.03 2.91 17.59
CA VAL A 250 -1.13 4.07 17.51
C VAL A 250 -0.50 4.36 18.87
N GLN A 251 -1.31 4.40 19.93
CA GLN A 251 -0.85 4.65 21.29
C GLN A 251 0.16 3.56 21.74
N ASN A 252 -0.16 2.28 21.51
CA ASN A 252 0.72 1.17 21.89
C ASN A 252 2.02 1.15 21.09
N ALA A 253 1.97 1.43 19.78
CA ALA A 253 3.17 1.56 18.95
C ALA A 253 4.10 2.67 19.46
N CYS A 254 3.52 3.82 19.81
CA CYS A 254 4.26 4.93 20.42
C CYS A 254 4.91 4.54 21.77
N ASN A 255 4.13 3.94 22.68
CA ASN A 255 4.61 3.56 24.01
C ASN A 255 5.71 2.49 23.97
N SER A 256 5.56 1.50 23.09
CA SER A 256 6.53 0.41 22.94
C SER A 256 7.76 0.79 22.12
N GLY A 257 7.69 1.86 21.33
CA GLY A 257 8.76 2.29 20.43
C GLY A 257 8.96 1.35 19.24
N VAL A 258 7.96 0.53 18.90
CA VAL A 258 7.97 -0.39 17.74
C VAL A 258 6.76 -0.16 16.84
N GLY A 259 6.85 -0.57 15.58
CA GLY A 259 5.79 -0.42 14.57
C GLY A 259 5.93 0.86 13.75
N PHE A 260 4.83 1.26 13.08
CA PHE A 260 4.79 2.36 12.10
C PHE A 260 5.29 3.72 12.65
N TRP A 261 5.29 3.89 13.98
CA TRP A 261 5.76 5.10 14.68
C TRP A 261 6.99 4.86 15.55
N GLY A 262 7.62 3.69 15.42
CA GLY A 262 8.67 3.20 16.30
C GLY A 262 9.83 4.18 16.38
N GLY A 263 10.01 4.79 17.55
CA GLY A 263 11.10 5.73 17.83
C GLY A 263 10.81 7.20 17.52
N LEU A 264 9.77 7.52 16.72
CA LEU A 264 9.47 8.90 16.31
C LEU A 264 9.21 9.80 17.52
N LEU A 265 8.44 9.32 18.50
CA LEU A 265 8.00 10.09 19.67
C LEU A 265 8.70 9.69 20.98
N ARG A 266 9.59 8.69 20.94
CA ARG A 266 10.14 8.07 22.15
C ARG A 266 11.12 8.97 22.90
N SER A 267 11.75 9.91 22.20
CA SER A 267 12.68 10.89 22.78
C SER A 267 11.99 12.17 23.28
N VAL A 268 10.68 12.29 23.06
CA VAL A 268 9.91 13.49 23.41
C VAL A 268 9.48 13.41 24.87
N SER A 269 9.97 14.34 25.69
CA SER A 269 9.58 14.47 27.10
C SER A 269 8.65 15.67 27.29
N CYS A 270 7.37 15.40 27.55
CA CYS A 270 6.37 16.43 27.80
C CYS A 270 5.93 16.39 29.27
N PRO A 271 6.20 17.43 30.07
CA PRO A 271 5.99 17.39 31.52
C PRO A 271 4.52 17.26 31.95
N PHE A 272 3.58 17.63 31.07
CA PHE A 272 2.16 17.72 31.39
C PHE A 272 1.24 17.06 30.36
N ASN A 273 1.79 16.38 29.35
CA ASN A 273 0.99 15.80 28.27
C ASN A 273 1.40 14.35 28.01
N ASN A 274 0.42 13.50 27.75
CA ASN A 274 0.64 12.14 27.28
C ASN A 274 0.77 12.14 25.75
N VAL A 275 2.01 12.20 25.26
CA VAL A 275 2.31 12.32 23.82
C VAL A 275 1.75 11.14 23.03
N CYS A 276 1.80 9.92 23.58
CA CYS A 276 1.33 8.74 22.86
C CYS A 276 -0.20 8.65 22.80
N GLU A 277 -0.90 9.10 23.84
CA GLU A 277 -2.36 9.27 23.82
C GLU A 277 -2.77 10.34 22.81
N ASN A 278 -2.14 11.51 22.85
CA ASN A 278 -2.40 12.59 21.90
C ASN A 278 -2.14 12.17 20.44
N ALA A 279 -1.17 11.29 20.19
CA ALA A 279 -0.93 10.74 18.86
C ALA A 279 -2.06 9.79 18.43
N GLY A 280 -2.51 8.92 19.35
CA GLY A 280 -3.67 8.06 19.15
C GLY A 280 -4.93 8.86 18.81
N ASP A 281 -5.21 9.91 19.59
CA ASP A 281 -6.34 10.82 19.35
C ASP A 281 -6.21 11.55 18.02
N GLN A 282 -5.04 12.09 17.70
CA GLN A 282 -4.82 12.83 16.46
C GLN A 282 -5.05 11.97 15.21
N VAL A 283 -4.51 10.75 15.16
CA VAL A 283 -4.69 9.85 14.03
C VAL A 283 -6.15 9.39 13.92
N THR A 284 -6.80 9.12 15.05
CA THR A 284 -8.19 8.67 15.08
C THR A 284 -9.15 9.78 14.69
N ASN A 285 -8.90 11.02 15.13
CA ASN A 285 -9.62 12.23 14.69
C ASN A 285 -9.51 12.45 13.18
N CYS A 286 -8.33 12.22 12.60
CA CYS A 286 -8.11 12.35 11.17
C CYS A 286 -8.97 11.34 10.37
N MET A 287 -8.99 10.06 10.78
CA MET A 287 -9.82 9.05 10.13
C MET A 287 -11.32 9.27 10.37
N ALA A 288 -11.71 9.65 11.60
CA ALA A 288 -13.11 9.78 11.98
C ALA A 288 -13.79 11.02 11.39
N ALA A 289 -13.08 12.14 11.30
CA ALA A 289 -13.68 13.44 10.99
C ALA A 289 -12.81 14.36 10.12
N ASN A 290 -11.71 13.86 9.53
CA ASN A 290 -10.71 14.68 8.83
C ASN A 290 -10.10 15.79 9.73
N ALA A 291 -10.14 15.60 11.04
CA ALA A 291 -9.61 16.54 12.02
C ALA A 291 -8.15 16.18 12.38
N CYS A 292 -7.25 16.24 11.39
CA CYS A 292 -5.88 15.72 11.52
C CYS A 292 -4.93 16.66 12.31
N ALA A 293 -5.35 17.90 12.55
CA ALA A 293 -4.55 18.93 13.22
C ALA A 293 -4.93 19.13 14.70
N THR A 294 -5.54 18.14 15.36
CA THR A 294 -5.95 18.23 16.77
C THR A 294 -5.94 16.86 17.44
N SER A 295 -5.64 16.83 18.74
CA SER A 295 -5.74 15.66 19.63
C SER A 295 -6.97 15.72 20.55
N ASP A 296 -7.92 16.63 20.30
CA ASP A 296 -9.17 16.69 21.05
C ASP A 296 -9.98 15.40 20.82
N ASN A 297 -10.00 14.52 21.81
CA ASN A 297 -10.64 13.21 21.72
C ASN A 297 -12.17 13.28 21.64
N THR A 298 -12.79 14.42 21.95
CA THR A 298 -14.24 14.60 21.86
C THR A 298 -14.74 14.45 20.42
N ILE A 299 -13.87 14.70 19.43
CA ILE A 299 -14.20 14.59 18.01
C ILE A 299 -14.42 13.12 17.61
N TRP A 300 -13.42 12.25 17.82
CA TRP A 300 -13.58 10.84 17.46
C TRP A 300 -14.48 10.09 18.44
N TYR A 301 -14.56 10.51 19.72
CA TYR A 301 -15.59 10.01 20.64
C TYR A 301 -17.00 10.36 20.15
N GLY A 302 -17.21 11.57 19.62
CA GLY A 302 -18.50 11.95 19.02
C GLY A 302 -18.92 11.02 17.87
N VAL A 303 -17.98 10.47 17.11
CA VAL A 303 -18.27 9.46 16.07
C VAL A 303 -18.43 8.06 16.68
N ARG A 304 -17.56 7.68 17.63
CA ARG A 304 -17.57 6.37 18.29
C ARG A 304 -18.84 6.15 19.11
N ASP A 305 -19.36 7.19 19.75
CA ASP A 305 -20.46 7.11 20.72
C ASP A 305 -21.82 7.51 20.13
N ASP A 306 -21.87 8.08 18.92
CA ASP A 306 -23.13 8.36 18.22
C ASP A 306 -23.68 7.07 17.60
N PRO A 307 -24.80 6.52 18.11
CA PRO A 307 -25.38 5.27 17.61
C PRO A 307 -25.87 5.36 16.16
N ASN A 308 -25.99 6.56 15.60
CA ASN A 308 -26.38 6.80 14.21
C ASN A 308 -25.17 6.94 13.27
N ALA A 309 -23.95 6.95 13.80
CA ALA A 309 -22.75 7.07 12.99
C ALA A 309 -22.55 5.81 12.13
N THR A 310 -22.45 6.00 10.82
CA THR A 310 -22.09 4.97 9.85
C THR A 310 -20.82 5.35 9.09
N ALA A 311 -20.23 4.36 8.43
CA ALA A 311 -19.08 4.53 7.55
C ALA A 311 -19.47 3.95 6.20
N THR A 312 -19.33 4.73 5.15
CA THR A 312 -19.67 4.31 3.78
C THR A 312 -18.40 4.40 2.95
N SER A 313 -17.78 3.25 2.69
CA SER A 313 -16.50 3.16 2.00
C SER A 313 -16.38 1.87 1.18
N ILE A 314 -15.24 1.67 0.53
CA ILE A 314 -14.93 0.47 -0.26
C ILE A 314 -13.65 -0.13 0.30
N SER A 315 -13.72 -1.36 0.80
CA SER A 315 -12.56 -2.11 1.28
C SER A 315 -11.88 -2.88 0.15
N PRO A 316 -10.62 -3.33 0.33
CA PRO A 316 -9.98 -4.28 -0.57
C PRO A 316 -10.80 -5.57 -0.77
N ASP A 317 -11.39 -6.12 0.29
CA ASP A 317 -12.25 -7.31 0.24
C ASP A 317 -13.50 -7.08 -0.61
N ARG A 318 -14.06 -5.86 -0.58
CA ARG A 318 -15.16 -5.46 -1.46
C ARG A 318 -14.75 -5.37 -2.93
N ILE A 319 -13.56 -4.82 -3.20
CA ILE A 319 -12.99 -4.83 -4.56
C ILE A 319 -12.87 -6.27 -5.06
N ALA A 320 -12.46 -7.17 -4.18
CA ALA A 320 -12.27 -8.58 -4.46
C ALA A 320 -13.56 -9.42 -4.51
N GLY A 321 -14.70 -8.86 -4.09
CA GLY A 321 -15.98 -9.56 -3.97
C GLY A 321 -16.01 -10.67 -2.92
N LEU A 322 -15.19 -10.54 -1.89
CA LEU A 322 -15.14 -11.50 -0.78
C LEU A 322 -16.31 -11.27 0.16
N ALA A 323 -16.72 -12.29 0.91
CA ALA A 323 -17.78 -12.14 1.89
C ALA A 323 -17.41 -11.05 2.92
N PRO A 324 -18.34 -10.15 3.30
CA PRO A 324 -19.79 -10.21 3.03
C PRO A 324 -20.24 -9.56 1.70
N HIS A 325 -19.33 -9.05 0.87
CA HIS A 325 -19.64 -8.21 -0.30
C HIS A 325 -20.19 -9.00 -1.50
N GLY A 326 -19.73 -10.23 -1.68
CA GLY A 326 -20.18 -11.14 -2.74
C GLY A 326 -19.64 -10.81 -4.15
N VAL A 327 -19.93 -11.70 -5.10
CA VAL A 327 -19.49 -11.58 -6.50
C VAL A 327 -20.32 -10.53 -7.26
N GLY A 328 -19.70 -9.86 -8.22
CA GLY A 328 -20.33 -8.87 -9.09
C GLY A 328 -20.22 -7.42 -8.60
N THR A 329 -19.50 -7.17 -7.51
CA THR A 329 -19.20 -5.82 -7.01
C THR A 329 -18.24 -5.06 -7.92
N THR A 330 -17.31 -5.77 -8.56
CA THR A 330 -16.32 -5.24 -9.51
C THR A 330 -16.05 -6.25 -10.63
N ILE A 331 -15.36 -5.82 -11.68
CA ILE A 331 -14.85 -6.73 -12.71
C ILE A 331 -13.88 -7.80 -12.17
N TRP A 332 -13.16 -7.53 -11.08
CA TRP A 332 -12.20 -8.47 -10.48
C TRP A 332 -12.87 -9.55 -9.63
N SER A 333 -14.04 -9.25 -9.05
CA SER A 333 -14.76 -10.13 -8.13
C SER A 333 -15.18 -11.50 -8.70
N TYR A 334 -15.22 -11.64 -10.03
CA TYR A 334 -15.55 -12.91 -10.68
C TYR A 334 -14.40 -13.93 -10.64
N ASP A 335 -13.17 -13.51 -10.32
CA ASP A 335 -12.03 -14.40 -10.17
C ASP A 335 -12.01 -15.01 -8.76
N GLN A 336 -12.44 -16.26 -8.68
CA GLN A 336 -12.49 -17.05 -7.45
C GLN A 336 -11.20 -17.88 -7.25
N GLY A 337 -10.20 -17.72 -8.12
CA GLY A 337 -8.92 -18.40 -8.00
C GLY A 337 -8.02 -17.74 -6.95
N TYR A 338 -7.20 -18.55 -6.28
CA TYR A 338 -6.08 -18.06 -5.49
C TYR A 338 -4.84 -18.01 -6.38
N HIS A 339 -4.40 -16.80 -6.75
CA HIS A 339 -3.23 -16.61 -7.61
C HIS A 339 -2.12 -15.88 -6.84
N PRO A 340 -1.14 -16.60 -6.27
CA PRO A 340 -0.05 -15.95 -5.56
C PRO A 340 0.85 -15.19 -6.54
N ILE A 341 1.37 -14.05 -6.08
CA ILE A 341 2.38 -13.32 -6.83
C ILE A 341 3.68 -14.13 -6.89
N ALA A 342 4.24 -14.23 -8.08
CA ALA A 342 5.50 -14.88 -8.38
C ALA A 342 6.45 -13.93 -9.12
N TRP A 343 7.72 -13.99 -8.74
CA TRP A 343 8.79 -13.12 -9.24
C TRP A 343 9.83 -13.93 -10.04
N ASN A 344 9.57 -14.24 -11.32
CA ASN A 344 10.29 -15.33 -12.03
C ASN A 344 11.03 -14.92 -13.33
N ALA A 345 12.13 -14.15 -13.32
CA ALA A 345 13.09 -13.77 -14.41
C ALA A 345 12.73 -13.91 -15.94
N PRO A 346 12.86 -12.84 -16.79
CA PRO A 346 14.16 -12.19 -17.02
C PRO A 346 14.15 -10.64 -17.18
N GLY A 347 14.93 -9.97 -16.32
CA GLY A 347 15.51 -8.64 -16.58
C GLY A 347 15.44 -7.72 -15.35
N PRO A 348 16.53 -7.21 -14.78
CA PRO A 348 16.45 -6.55 -13.48
C PRO A 348 15.70 -5.21 -13.47
N GLN A 349 14.92 -4.96 -12.43
CA GLN A 349 14.32 -3.65 -12.13
C GLN A 349 14.68 -3.23 -10.71
N TYR A 350 15.18 -2.00 -10.59
CA TYR A 350 15.36 -1.30 -9.32
C TYR A 350 14.34 -0.19 -9.22
N GLY A 351 13.75 0.01 -8.06
CA GLY A 351 12.92 1.17 -7.78
C GLY A 351 12.57 1.27 -6.30
N CYS A 352 11.93 2.37 -5.95
CA CYS A 352 11.49 2.67 -4.60
C CYS A 352 10.03 3.09 -4.61
N TRP A 353 9.40 3.05 -3.44
CA TRP A 353 8.16 3.76 -3.18
C TRP A 353 8.45 5.03 -2.37
N TYR A 354 7.70 6.09 -2.67
CA TYR A 354 7.80 7.50 -2.23
C TYR A 354 9.14 8.23 -2.12
#